data_AF-A0A4P7IG50-F1
#
_entry.id   AF-A0A4P7IG50-F1
#
_cell.length_a   1.000
_cell.length_b   1.000
_cell.length_c   1.000
_cell.angle_alpha   90.00
_cell.angle_beta   90.00
_cell.angle_gamma   90.00
#
_symmetry.space_group_name_H-M   'P 1'
#
loop_
_entity.id
_entity.type
_entity.pdbx_description
1 polymer ?
#
loop_
_entity_poly.entity_id
_entity_poly.type
_entity_poly.pdbx_seq_one_letter_code
_entity_poly.pdbx_strand_id
1 'polypeptide(L)'
;MTVSREQTIRRDDWYFVVSDPSSPSAVATDYERTLRIAEETTSDLGGAPRAGQWIPTDKGWAAKLEAVAEPDRAMAWFEAFAGRWADQAVVQPRPRKRYSRHRDPRSTLTLGAAYTTNDLSVLAPDDKGRTWAVPIEVTHELARRAAAWLELEGATTYYTHSEHTIVWSTPTLGIPPLRSLVEAIAEPYASTNLQSLRTGPVRHRAVVFEREGRIACQDVDPTHSTREQLDLLEECIRWQPAALDYAFITFEPGGAENVWWGQYVHYFLPHGLSEPDLRERRSLLSSYVPDAFGVQVLTDAHLARANDLSDWSIEEIAPGRHLVSARELDPWLVAPSPHPQAEHMMGPPPAELVGKARSDFGDMILPSEAPSVHPG
;
A
#
# COMPACT_ATOMS: atom_id res chain seq x y z
N MET A 1 -9.38 -33.76 13.54
CA MET A 1 -8.93 -32.82 12.49
C MET A 1 -9.87 -32.89 11.31
N THR A 2 -10.46 -31.76 10.89
CA THR A 2 -11.41 -31.73 9.76
C THR A 2 -10.88 -30.79 8.70
N VAL A 3 -10.36 -31.33 7.59
CA VAL A 3 -10.07 -30.54 6.39
C VAL A 3 -11.35 -30.50 5.56
N SER A 4 -12.02 -29.35 5.49
CA SER A 4 -13.24 -29.21 4.69
C SER A 4 -12.89 -29.23 3.19
N ARG A 5 -13.44 -30.21 2.46
CA ARG A 5 -13.19 -30.44 1.02
C ARG A 5 -14.16 -29.68 0.09
N GLU A 6 -15.05 -28.83 0.61
CA GLU A 6 -16.23 -28.34 -0.12
C GLU A 6 -16.01 -27.19 -1.14
N GLN A 7 -14.80 -26.92 -1.62
CA GLN A 7 -14.60 -25.82 -2.57
C GLN A 7 -13.81 -26.24 -3.81
N THR A 8 -14.36 -25.92 -4.98
CA THR A 8 -13.70 -26.08 -6.29
C THR A 8 -12.56 -25.06 -6.39
N ILE A 9 -11.34 -25.48 -6.06
CA ILE A 9 -10.16 -24.60 -5.97
C ILE A 9 -9.41 -24.61 -7.32
N ARG A 10 -9.13 -23.42 -7.87
CA ARG A 10 -8.33 -23.26 -9.10
C ARG A 10 -6.83 -23.44 -8.80
N ARG A 11 -6.07 -23.90 -9.80
CA ARG A 11 -4.70 -24.43 -9.72
C ARG A 11 -3.62 -23.53 -9.10
N ASP A 12 -3.80 -22.21 -9.04
CA ASP A 12 -2.60 -21.35 -9.08
C ASP A 12 -2.14 -20.75 -7.73
N ASP A 13 -2.92 -20.78 -6.64
CA ASP A 13 -2.45 -20.31 -5.32
C ASP A 13 -3.30 -20.91 -4.17
N TRP A 14 -2.65 -21.54 -3.19
CA TRP A 14 -3.30 -22.17 -2.04
C TRP A 14 -2.87 -21.48 -0.75
N TYR A 15 -3.81 -20.99 0.04
CA TYR A 15 -3.54 -20.37 1.35
C TYR A 15 -4.15 -21.19 2.47
N PHE A 16 -3.53 -21.15 3.63
CA PHE A 16 -4.06 -21.78 4.83
C PHE A 16 -3.77 -20.96 6.08
N VAL A 17 -4.65 -21.09 7.07
CA VAL A 17 -4.45 -20.58 8.42
C VAL A 17 -4.30 -21.78 9.33
N VAL A 18 -3.32 -21.74 10.21
CA VAL A 18 -3.05 -22.68 11.27
C VAL A 18 -3.46 -22.01 12.57
N SER A 19 -4.41 -22.62 13.28
CA SER A 19 -4.89 -22.08 14.55
C SER A 19 -5.03 -23.14 15.62
N ASP A 20 -4.69 -22.76 16.85
CA ASP A 20 -5.00 -23.54 18.05
C ASP A 20 -6.21 -22.90 18.74
N PRO A 21 -7.40 -23.51 18.66
CA PRO A 21 -8.61 -22.96 19.27
C PRO A 21 -8.54 -22.92 20.79
N SER A 22 -7.62 -23.66 21.42
CA SER A 22 -7.48 -23.72 22.88
C SER A 22 -6.57 -22.63 23.45
N SER A 23 -5.70 -22.01 22.64
CA SER A 23 -4.81 -20.94 23.09
C SER A 23 -4.34 -20.02 21.95
N PRO A 24 -5.18 -19.06 21.50
CA PRO A 24 -4.84 -18.15 20.39
C PRO A 24 -3.55 -17.35 20.63
N SER A 25 -3.29 -16.96 21.89
CA SER A 25 -2.10 -16.20 22.26
C SER A 25 -0.80 -17.02 22.29
N ALA A 26 -0.87 -18.33 22.46
CA ALA A 26 0.31 -19.20 22.48
C ALA A 26 0.83 -19.53 21.06
N VAL A 27 -0.02 -19.43 20.04
CA VAL A 27 0.36 -19.77 18.65
C VAL A 27 1.24 -18.69 18.02
N ALA A 28 1.04 -17.42 18.38
CA ALA A 28 1.88 -16.32 17.91
C ALA A 28 3.37 -16.47 18.32
N THR A 29 3.67 -17.31 19.32
CA THR A 29 5.01 -17.43 19.92
C THR A 29 5.88 -18.59 19.42
N ASP A 30 5.37 -19.54 18.62
CA ASP A 30 6.15 -20.73 18.21
C ASP A 30 6.46 -20.80 16.71
N TYR A 31 6.91 -19.67 16.15
CA TYR A 31 7.26 -19.55 14.73
C TYR A 31 8.25 -20.61 14.25
N GLU A 32 9.31 -20.84 15.01
CA GLU A 32 10.38 -21.80 14.70
C GLU A 32 9.84 -23.23 14.61
N ARG A 33 8.91 -23.62 15.50
CA ARG A 33 8.23 -24.90 15.37
C ARG A 33 7.38 -24.94 14.11
N THR A 34 6.65 -23.86 13.78
CA THR A 34 5.82 -23.76 12.57
C THR A 34 6.64 -24.01 11.32
N LEU A 35 7.76 -23.31 11.20
CA LEU A 35 8.70 -23.47 10.09
C LEU A 35 9.25 -24.89 10.02
N ARG A 36 9.76 -25.42 11.14
CA ARG A 36 10.31 -26.78 11.17
C ARG A 36 9.30 -27.83 10.75
N ILE A 37 8.07 -27.77 11.27
CA ILE A 37 7.02 -28.74 10.90
C ILE A 37 6.66 -28.61 9.41
N ALA A 38 6.65 -27.40 8.87
CA ALA A 38 6.42 -27.17 7.45
C ALA A 38 7.52 -27.75 6.57
N GLU A 39 8.78 -27.51 6.91
CA GLU A 39 9.96 -28.03 6.21
C GLU A 39 10.00 -29.56 6.23
N GLU A 40 9.78 -30.16 7.39
CA GLU A 40 9.69 -31.62 7.54
C GLU A 40 8.54 -32.18 6.67
N THR A 41 7.38 -31.52 6.66
CA THR A 41 6.22 -31.97 5.87
C THR A 41 6.53 -31.91 4.37
N THR A 42 7.19 -30.85 3.92
CA THR A 42 7.63 -30.71 2.53
C THR A 42 8.68 -31.76 2.17
N SER A 43 9.65 -32.00 3.05
CA SER A 43 10.69 -33.01 2.84
C SER A 43 10.09 -34.40 2.64
N ASP A 44 9.18 -34.80 3.53
CA ASP A 44 8.57 -36.13 3.51
C ASP A 44 7.67 -36.37 2.29
N LEU A 45 7.14 -35.30 1.69
CA LEU A 45 6.34 -35.37 0.46
C LEU A 45 7.18 -35.24 -0.82
N GLY A 46 8.52 -35.18 -0.70
CA GLY A 46 9.44 -35.14 -1.84
C GLY A 46 9.76 -33.74 -2.35
N GLY A 47 9.70 -32.71 -1.50
CA GLY A 47 10.19 -31.35 -1.76
C GLY A 47 9.15 -30.35 -2.28
N ALA A 48 8.00 -30.80 -2.78
CA ALA A 48 6.87 -29.95 -3.14
C ALA A 48 5.53 -30.63 -2.79
N PRO A 49 4.51 -29.87 -2.37
CA PRO A 49 4.49 -28.41 -2.23
C PRO A 49 5.20 -27.93 -0.96
N ARG A 50 5.43 -26.62 -0.84
CA ARG A 50 6.11 -26.02 0.34
C ARG A 50 5.39 -24.78 0.83
N ALA A 51 5.34 -24.60 2.14
CA ALA A 51 4.79 -23.38 2.71
C ALA A 51 5.86 -22.28 2.74
N GLY A 52 5.55 -21.16 2.11
CA GLY A 52 6.32 -19.92 2.13
C GLY A 52 5.49 -18.77 2.68
N GLN A 53 6.17 -17.65 2.96
CA GLN A 53 5.54 -16.40 3.41
C GLN A 53 4.59 -16.58 4.59
N TRP A 54 5.17 -16.95 5.72
CA TRP A 54 4.45 -17.13 6.98
C TRP A 54 4.14 -15.78 7.61
N ILE A 55 2.87 -15.55 7.93
CA ILE A 55 2.38 -14.32 8.52
C ILE A 55 1.68 -14.64 9.84
N PRO A 56 2.08 -14.03 10.96
CA PRO A 56 1.37 -14.21 12.21
C PRO A 56 -0.01 -13.53 12.15
N THR A 57 -1.01 -14.18 12.73
CA THR A 57 -2.41 -13.77 12.83
C THR A 57 -2.88 -13.88 14.28
N ASP A 58 -3.99 -13.27 14.63
CA ASP A 58 -4.61 -13.40 15.96
C ASP A 58 -5.01 -14.85 16.31
N LYS A 59 -5.22 -15.69 15.29
CA LYS A 59 -5.55 -17.11 15.42
C LYS A 59 -4.34 -18.02 15.31
N GLY A 60 -3.16 -17.52 14.99
CA GLY A 60 -1.96 -18.33 14.77
C GLY A 60 -1.15 -17.91 13.56
N TRP A 61 -0.93 -18.78 12.59
CA TRP A 61 -0.10 -18.46 11.41
C TRP A 61 -0.85 -18.68 10.11
N ALA A 62 -0.77 -17.73 9.19
CA ALA A 62 -1.20 -17.90 7.81
C ALA A 62 0.02 -18.13 6.92
N ALA A 63 -0.09 -18.99 5.90
CA ALA A 63 0.98 -19.15 4.92
C ALA A 63 0.44 -19.45 3.53
N LYS A 64 1.28 -19.18 2.53
CA LYS A 64 1.06 -19.56 1.15
C LYS A 64 1.71 -20.92 0.91
N LEU A 65 0.97 -21.83 0.32
CA LEU A 65 1.51 -23.07 -0.20
C LEU A 65 1.94 -22.86 -1.67
N GLU A 66 3.26 -22.90 -1.89
CA GLU A 66 3.94 -22.71 -3.17
C GLU A 66 4.16 -24.03 -3.91
N ALA A 67 4.50 -23.93 -5.20
CA ALA A 67 4.85 -25.06 -6.07
C ALA A 67 3.78 -26.17 -6.10
N VAL A 68 2.50 -25.79 -5.96
CA VAL A 68 1.37 -26.72 -6.04
C VAL A 68 1.05 -27.01 -7.51
N ALA A 69 1.56 -28.12 -8.03
CA ALA A 69 1.20 -28.57 -9.39
C ALA A 69 -0.23 -29.16 -9.45
N GLU A 70 -0.67 -29.79 -8.35
CA GLU A 70 -1.90 -30.58 -8.29
C GLU A 70 -2.65 -30.33 -6.97
N PRO A 71 -3.98 -30.12 -7.00
CA PRO A 71 -4.80 -29.96 -5.80
C PRO A 71 -4.61 -31.06 -4.75
N ASP A 72 -4.51 -32.32 -5.18
CA ASP A 72 -4.37 -33.46 -4.28
C ASP A 72 -3.04 -33.43 -3.51
N ARG A 73 -1.97 -32.91 -4.13
CA ARG A 73 -0.68 -32.70 -3.48
C ARG A 73 -0.75 -31.61 -2.41
N ALA A 74 -1.49 -30.53 -2.64
CA ALA A 74 -1.75 -29.53 -1.61
C ALA A 74 -2.55 -30.09 -0.44
N MET A 75 -3.60 -30.86 -0.73
CA MET A 75 -4.41 -31.50 0.30
C MET A 75 -3.60 -32.50 1.14
N ALA A 76 -2.77 -33.33 0.51
CA ALA A 76 -1.87 -34.25 1.21
C ALA A 76 -0.87 -33.50 2.10
N TRP A 77 -0.35 -32.36 1.63
CA TRP A 77 0.51 -31.50 2.45
C TRP A 77 -0.25 -30.93 3.65
N PHE A 78 -1.47 -30.41 3.46
CA PHE A 78 -2.27 -29.89 4.57
C PHE A 78 -2.62 -30.96 5.61
N GLU A 79 -3.00 -32.15 5.16
CA GLU A 79 -3.30 -33.27 6.05
C GLU A 79 -2.05 -33.69 6.86
N ALA A 80 -0.89 -33.79 6.21
CA ALA A 80 0.37 -34.14 6.87
C ALA A 80 0.87 -33.06 7.84
N PHE A 81 0.82 -31.79 7.43
CA PHE A 81 1.21 -30.64 8.26
C PHE A 81 0.32 -30.56 9.51
N ALA A 82 -1.00 -30.61 9.31
CA ALA A 82 -1.95 -30.48 10.40
C ALA A 82 -1.83 -31.64 11.41
N GLY A 83 -1.55 -32.86 10.94
CA GLY A 83 -1.28 -34.01 11.81
C GLY A 83 -0.04 -33.87 12.69
N ARG A 84 0.93 -33.02 12.33
CA ARG A 84 2.13 -32.74 13.12
C ARG A 84 1.97 -31.54 14.04
N TRP A 85 1.15 -30.57 13.64
CA TRP A 85 1.02 -29.30 14.35
C TRP A 85 0.38 -29.48 15.73
N ALA A 86 -0.85 -30.03 15.79
CA ALA A 86 -1.57 -30.41 17.00
C ALA A 86 -2.88 -31.13 16.65
N ASP A 87 -3.39 -31.99 17.53
CA ASP A 87 -4.68 -32.73 17.34
C ASP A 87 -5.89 -31.83 17.05
N GLN A 88 -5.83 -30.56 17.48
CA GLN A 88 -6.88 -29.55 17.34
C GLN A 88 -6.59 -28.49 16.27
N ALA A 89 -5.48 -28.63 15.53
CA ALA A 89 -5.14 -27.67 14.48
C ALA A 89 -6.22 -27.66 13.39
N VAL A 90 -6.72 -26.48 13.09
CA VAL A 90 -7.65 -26.27 11.98
C VAL A 90 -6.86 -25.68 10.82
N VAL A 91 -6.68 -26.47 9.75
CA VAL A 91 -6.11 -26.01 8.48
C VAL A 91 -7.24 -25.82 7.48
N GLN A 92 -7.48 -24.56 7.12
CA GLN A 92 -8.53 -24.19 6.17
C GLN A 92 -7.91 -23.77 4.83
N PRO A 93 -7.94 -24.63 3.79
CA PRO A 93 -7.57 -24.19 2.46
C PRO A 93 -8.52 -23.08 2.01
N ARG A 94 -7.97 -21.97 1.54
CA ARG A 94 -8.75 -20.86 0.96
C ARG A 94 -8.34 -20.68 -0.50
N PRO A 95 -9.27 -20.83 -1.47
CA PRO A 95 -8.97 -20.45 -2.83
C PRO A 95 -8.64 -18.95 -2.87
N ARG A 96 -7.66 -18.56 -3.69
CA ARG A 96 -7.51 -17.15 -4.08
C ARG A 96 -8.83 -16.72 -4.71
N LYS A 97 -9.65 -15.97 -3.97
CA LYS A 97 -10.72 -15.20 -4.60
C LYS A 97 -9.98 -14.17 -5.45
N ARG A 98 -9.86 -14.44 -6.76
CA ARG A 98 -9.60 -13.36 -7.71
C ARG A 98 -10.72 -12.38 -7.45
N TYR A 99 -10.36 -11.25 -6.88
CA TYR A 99 -11.24 -10.11 -6.90
C TYR A 99 -11.69 -9.97 -8.35
N SER A 100 -12.98 -10.13 -8.61
CA SER A 100 -13.55 -9.55 -9.81
C SER A 100 -13.22 -8.09 -9.65
N ARG A 101 -12.24 -7.66 -10.45
CA ARG A 101 -11.86 -6.28 -10.70
C ARG A 101 -13.16 -5.49 -10.92
N HIS A 102 -13.74 -5.02 -9.82
CA HIS A 102 -14.87 -4.13 -9.84
C HIS A 102 -14.25 -2.77 -10.06
N ARG A 103 -14.02 -2.50 -11.33
CA ARG A 103 -13.50 -1.23 -11.78
C ARG A 103 -14.62 -0.26 -11.56
N ASP A 104 -14.56 0.44 -10.43
CA ASP A 104 -15.36 1.64 -10.30
C ASP A 104 -14.83 2.60 -11.37
N PRO A 105 -15.62 2.94 -12.40
CA PRO A 105 -15.14 3.81 -13.46
C PRO A 105 -14.89 5.24 -12.97
N ARG A 106 -15.32 5.57 -11.75
CA ARG A 106 -15.18 6.90 -11.16
C ARG A 106 -13.73 7.17 -10.80
N SER A 107 -13.30 8.39 -11.11
CA SER A 107 -12.06 8.91 -10.55
C SER A 107 -12.19 9.06 -9.03
N THR A 108 -11.09 8.87 -8.32
CA THR A 108 -11.02 8.98 -6.85
C THR A 108 -9.80 9.80 -6.47
N LEU A 109 -9.87 10.48 -5.33
CA LEU A 109 -8.70 11.12 -4.76
C LEU A 109 -7.76 10.06 -4.20
N THR A 110 -6.48 10.22 -4.51
CA THR A 110 -5.40 9.36 -4.05
C THR A 110 -4.31 10.24 -3.47
N LEU A 111 -3.81 9.86 -2.30
CA LEU A 111 -2.60 10.41 -1.69
C LEU A 111 -1.40 9.60 -2.16
N GLY A 112 -0.33 10.30 -2.54
CA GLY A 112 1.04 9.77 -2.49
C GLY A 112 1.86 10.49 -1.43
N ALA A 113 2.45 9.77 -0.47
CA ALA A 113 3.53 10.25 0.40
C ALA A 113 4.86 9.46 0.28
N ALA A 114 5.99 10.14 0.41
CA ALA A 114 7.33 9.59 0.50
C ALA A 114 7.99 9.98 1.83
N TYR A 115 8.54 9.01 2.55
CA TYR A 115 9.15 9.19 3.87
C TYR A 115 10.68 9.16 3.84
N THR A 116 11.31 9.91 4.73
CA THR A 116 12.75 9.83 4.99
C THR A 116 13.14 8.38 5.27
N THR A 117 14.10 7.88 4.51
CA THR A 117 14.63 6.52 4.67
C THR A 117 15.92 6.54 5.47
N ASN A 118 16.29 5.38 6.02
CA ASN A 118 17.67 5.09 6.40
C ASN A 118 18.59 5.29 5.20
N ASP A 119 19.89 5.46 5.48
CA ASP A 119 20.90 5.65 4.45
C ASP A 119 20.91 4.48 3.45
N LEU A 120 20.35 4.71 2.25
CA LEU A 120 20.28 3.69 1.21
C LEU A 120 21.66 3.33 0.65
N SER A 121 22.68 4.15 0.88
CA SER A 121 24.04 3.88 0.40
C SER A 121 24.62 2.59 0.99
N VAL A 122 24.18 2.23 2.20
CA VAL A 122 24.63 1.03 2.93
C VAL A 122 23.99 -0.27 2.42
N LEU A 123 22.93 -0.18 1.61
CA LEU A 123 22.28 -1.34 1.02
C LEU A 123 23.08 -1.84 -0.19
N ALA A 124 23.04 -3.15 -0.45
CA ALA A 124 23.60 -3.68 -1.69
C ALA A 124 22.83 -3.10 -2.90
N PRO A 125 23.47 -2.88 -4.07
CA PRO A 125 22.80 -2.32 -5.24
C PRO A 125 21.52 -3.06 -5.65
N ASP A 126 21.50 -4.39 -5.49
CA ASP A 126 20.32 -5.22 -5.79
C ASP A 126 19.16 -5.04 -4.80
N ASP A 127 19.44 -4.51 -3.61
CA ASP A 127 18.44 -4.21 -2.57
C ASP A 127 17.96 -2.75 -2.64
N LYS A 128 18.75 -1.87 -3.27
CA LYS A 128 18.36 -0.47 -3.58
C LYS A 128 17.18 -0.53 -4.55
N GLY A 129 16.04 0.03 -4.12
CA GLY A 129 14.80 -0.01 -4.89
C GLY A 129 13.97 -1.27 -4.73
N ARG A 130 14.32 -2.15 -3.79
CA ARG A 130 13.53 -3.34 -3.43
C ARG A 130 13.11 -3.39 -1.98
N THR A 131 13.66 -2.53 -1.13
CA THR A 131 13.46 -2.59 0.32
C THR A 131 12.60 -1.44 0.84
N TRP A 132 11.72 -1.72 1.79
CA TRP A 132 11.12 -0.69 2.65
C TRP A 132 12.18 -0.18 3.63
N ALA A 133 12.75 0.99 3.34
CA ALA A 133 13.94 1.50 4.04
C ALA A 133 13.62 2.58 5.08
N VAL A 134 12.38 2.72 5.51
CA VAL A 134 11.98 3.70 6.53
C VAL A 134 12.37 3.19 7.92
N PRO A 135 12.80 4.06 8.86
CA PRO A 135 13.09 3.65 10.24
C PRO A 135 11.95 2.82 10.86
N ILE A 136 12.32 1.83 11.68
CA ILE A 136 11.35 0.83 12.17
C ILE A 136 10.29 1.45 13.08
N GLU A 137 10.63 2.51 13.83
CA GLU A 137 9.72 3.24 14.70
C GLU A 137 8.65 3.98 13.89
N VAL A 138 9.06 4.63 12.80
CA VAL A 138 8.15 5.30 11.86
C VAL A 138 7.27 4.26 11.17
N THR A 139 7.86 3.14 10.75
CA THR A 139 7.13 2.01 10.13
C THR A 139 6.05 1.46 11.06
N HIS A 140 6.36 1.29 12.34
CA HIS A 140 5.41 0.80 13.34
C HIS A 140 4.22 1.74 13.51
N GLU A 141 4.47 3.05 13.56
CA GLU A 141 3.40 4.03 13.68
C GLU A 141 2.57 4.15 12.40
N LEU A 142 3.19 4.10 11.22
CA LEU A 142 2.47 4.06 9.94
C LEU A 142 1.58 2.82 9.82
N ALA A 143 2.11 1.64 10.15
CA ALA A 143 1.35 0.39 10.14
C ALA A 143 0.12 0.46 11.07
N ARG A 144 0.31 1.03 12.26
CA ARG A 144 -0.77 1.20 13.26
C ARG A 144 -1.86 2.14 12.76
N ARG A 145 -1.46 3.28 12.19
CA ARG A 145 -2.38 4.29 11.66
C ARG A 145 -3.14 3.77 10.44
N ALA A 146 -2.45 3.12 9.52
CA ALA A 146 -3.06 2.49 8.35
C ALA A 146 -4.11 1.45 8.77
N ALA A 147 -3.77 0.56 9.71
CA ALA A 147 -4.70 -0.45 10.20
C ALA A 147 -5.98 0.16 10.80
N ALA A 148 -5.86 1.22 11.59
CA ALA A 148 -7.02 1.93 12.15
C ALA A 148 -7.82 2.67 11.08
N TRP A 149 -7.15 3.33 10.14
CA TRP A 149 -7.81 4.08 9.06
C TRP A 149 -8.60 3.19 8.10
N LEU A 150 -8.17 1.94 7.92
CA LEU A 150 -8.86 0.95 7.10
C LEU A 150 -10.15 0.41 7.73
N GLU A 151 -10.46 0.73 8.99
CA GLU A 151 -11.70 0.29 9.61
C GLU A 151 -12.91 0.88 8.86
N LEU A 152 -13.68 0.00 8.21
CA LEU A 152 -14.90 0.34 7.50
C LEU A 152 -16.02 -0.59 7.95
N GLU A 153 -17.13 -0.02 8.41
CA GLU A 153 -18.26 -0.79 8.91
C GLU A 153 -18.85 -1.73 7.85
N GLY A 154 -18.86 -3.02 8.17
CA GLY A 154 -19.36 -4.08 7.27
C GLY A 154 -18.45 -4.36 6.08
N ALA A 155 -17.25 -3.79 6.03
CA ALA A 155 -16.24 -4.13 5.04
C ALA A 155 -15.48 -5.41 5.43
N THR A 156 -14.89 -6.02 4.42
CA THR A 156 -13.88 -7.05 4.58
C THR A 156 -12.51 -6.44 4.35
N THR A 157 -11.56 -6.67 5.26
CA THR A 157 -10.17 -6.26 5.07
C THR A 157 -9.39 -7.34 4.33
N TYR A 158 -8.43 -6.95 3.52
CA TYR A 158 -7.56 -7.81 2.75
C TYR A 158 -6.13 -7.32 2.92
N TYR A 159 -5.21 -8.27 2.85
CA TYR A 159 -3.79 -8.04 2.98
C TYR A 159 -3.11 -8.70 1.78
N THR A 160 -2.41 -7.91 0.98
CA THR A 160 -1.60 -8.41 -0.13
C THR A 160 -0.15 -8.07 0.16
N HIS A 161 0.73 -9.05 -0.04
CA HIS A 161 2.15 -8.88 0.12
C HIS A 161 2.86 -9.43 -1.11
N SER A 162 3.67 -8.60 -1.75
CA SER A 162 4.23 -8.86 -3.08
C SER A 162 3.12 -9.20 -4.10
N GLU A 163 3.31 -10.21 -4.95
CA GLU A 163 2.31 -10.67 -5.93
C GLU A 163 1.16 -11.50 -5.32
N HIS A 164 1.11 -11.61 -3.99
CA HIS A 164 0.32 -12.62 -3.29
C HIS A 164 -0.73 -11.97 -2.40
N THR A 165 -1.99 -12.16 -2.77
CA THR A 165 -3.15 -11.63 -2.05
C THR A 165 -3.65 -12.66 -1.04
N ILE A 166 -3.48 -12.38 0.24
CA ILE A 166 -4.09 -13.14 1.32
C ILE A 166 -5.44 -12.49 1.66
N VAL A 167 -6.52 -13.26 1.53
CA VAL A 167 -7.87 -12.76 1.81
C VAL A 167 -8.16 -12.89 3.30
N TRP A 168 -8.24 -11.77 4.00
CA TRP A 168 -8.58 -11.70 5.43
C TRP A 168 -10.09 -11.52 5.59
N SER A 169 -10.88 -12.48 5.12
CA SER A 169 -12.32 -12.35 5.27
C SER A 169 -12.75 -12.45 6.74
N THR A 170 -13.59 -11.50 7.18
CA THR A 170 -14.52 -11.49 8.33
C THR A 170 -14.01 -11.08 9.73
N PRO A 171 -14.89 -10.47 10.58
CA PRO A 171 -14.58 -9.87 11.91
C PRO A 171 -14.04 -10.84 12.97
N THR A 172 -13.71 -12.06 12.58
CA THR A 172 -13.22 -13.12 13.45
C THR A 172 -11.70 -13.21 13.52
N LEU A 173 -10.94 -12.59 12.62
CA LEU A 173 -9.47 -12.73 12.50
C LEU A 173 -8.68 -11.51 13.00
N GLY A 174 -9.36 -10.53 13.61
CA GLY A 174 -8.72 -9.30 14.07
C GLY A 174 -7.96 -8.56 12.96
N ILE A 175 -7.36 -7.45 13.32
CA ILE A 175 -6.27 -6.85 12.54
C ILE A 175 -5.06 -7.79 12.74
N PRO A 176 -4.16 -7.99 11.74
CA PRO A 176 -2.89 -8.66 12.00
C PRO A 176 -2.29 -8.09 13.29
N PRO A 177 -1.69 -8.92 14.17
CA PRO A 177 -0.86 -8.37 15.23
C PRO A 177 0.03 -7.31 14.60
N LEU A 178 0.02 -6.09 15.13
CA LEU A 178 0.72 -4.95 14.53
C LEU A 178 2.18 -5.30 14.17
N ARG A 179 2.79 -6.14 15.00
CA ARG A 179 4.09 -6.76 14.76
C ARG A 179 4.20 -7.49 13.41
N SER A 180 3.26 -8.37 13.07
CA SER A 180 3.21 -9.09 11.78
C SER A 180 3.19 -8.14 10.60
N LEU A 181 2.40 -7.08 10.72
CA LEU A 181 2.25 -6.09 9.66
C LEU A 181 3.55 -5.31 9.47
N VAL A 182 4.19 -4.90 10.56
CA VAL A 182 5.48 -4.20 10.52
C VAL A 182 6.58 -5.08 9.91
N GLU A 183 6.68 -6.33 10.35
CA GLU A 183 7.64 -7.30 9.81
C GLU A 183 7.45 -7.49 8.31
N ALA A 184 6.19 -7.61 7.85
CA ALA A 184 5.89 -7.81 6.44
C ALA A 184 5.98 -6.52 5.60
N ILE A 185 5.82 -5.33 6.19
CA ILE A 185 6.17 -4.07 5.50
C ILE A 185 7.69 -3.96 5.35
N ALA A 186 8.45 -4.30 6.38
CA ALA A 186 9.91 -4.21 6.39
C ALA A 186 10.61 -5.31 5.57
N GLU A 187 9.89 -6.35 5.15
CA GLU A 187 10.45 -7.45 4.38
C GLU A 187 10.98 -6.97 3.02
N PRO A 188 12.22 -7.31 2.65
CA PRO A 188 12.77 -6.99 1.33
C PRO A 188 11.92 -7.55 0.19
N TYR A 189 11.96 -6.87 -0.96
CA TYR A 189 11.31 -7.26 -2.22
C TYR A 189 9.80 -7.12 -2.29
N ALA A 190 9.12 -6.81 -1.18
CA ALA A 190 7.68 -6.77 -1.13
C ALA A 190 7.09 -5.35 -1.19
N SER A 191 5.93 -5.25 -1.83
CA SER A 191 4.95 -4.20 -1.52
C SER A 191 3.89 -4.82 -0.61
N THR A 192 3.41 -4.05 0.36
CA THR A 192 2.36 -4.48 1.28
C THR A 192 1.13 -3.61 1.06
N ASN A 193 0.07 -4.20 0.54
CA ASN A 193 -1.21 -3.54 0.30
C ASN A 193 -2.25 -4.01 1.33
N LEU A 194 -2.81 -3.07 2.04
CA LEU A 194 -3.91 -3.24 2.97
C LEU A 194 -5.16 -2.58 2.38
N GLN A 195 -6.27 -3.30 2.30
CA GLN A 195 -7.49 -2.75 1.73
C GLN A 195 -8.72 -3.24 2.49
N SER A 196 -9.69 -2.38 2.72
CA SER A 196 -11.02 -2.72 3.23
C SER A 196 -12.04 -2.48 2.16
N LEU A 197 -12.83 -3.50 1.81
CA LEU A 197 -13.90 -3.40 0.83
C LEU A 197 -15.23 -3.91 1.35
N ARG A 198 -16.27 -3.10 1.16
CA ARG A 198 -17.67 -3.49 1.18
C ARG A 198 -18.23 -3.38 -0.23
N THR A 199 -19.00 -4.37 -0.70
CA THR A 199 -19.54 -4.38 -2.07
C THR A 199 -20.97 -3.86 -2.20
N GLY A 200 -21.65 -3.58 -1.08
CA GLY A 200 -23.04 -3.08 -1.07
C GLY A 200 -23.33 -2.18 0.14
N PRO A 201 -23.37 -0.84 -0.02
CA PRO A 201 -22.81 -0.07 -1.16
C PRO A 201 -21.30 -0.29 -1.30
N VAL A 202 -20.75 0.00 -2.49
CA VAL A 202 -19.29 -0.09 -2.72
C VAL A 202 -18.60 0.94 -1.83
N ARG A 203 -17.80 0.48 -0.86
CA ARG A 203 -16.94 1.32 -0.03
C ARG A 203 -15.56 0.69 0.02
N HIS A 204 -14.53 1.46 -0.27
CA HIS A 204 -13.17 1.00 -0.36
C HIS A 204 -12.24 1.96 0.38
N ARG A 205 -11.33 1.41 1.18
CA ARG A 205 -10.13 2.11 1.61
C ARG A 205 -8.94 1.24 1.32
N ALA A 206 -7.86 1.82 0.84
CA ALA A 206 -6.62 1.09 0.62
C ALA A 206 -5.42 1.93 1.03
N VAL A 207 -4.41 1.23 1.58
CA VAL A 207 -3.10 1.76 1.93
C VAL A 207 -2.07 0.80 1.37
N VAL A 208 -1.14 1.31 0.56
CA VAL A 208 -0.07 0.51 0.00
C VAL A 208 1.26 1.06 0.48
N PHE A 209 2.03 0.20 1.11
CA PHE A 209 3.41 0.39 1.48
C PHE A 209 4.27 -0.12 0.34
N GLU A 210 4.96 0.80 -0.31
CA GLU A 210 5.85 0.51 -1.41
C GLU A 210 7.31 0.66 -1.01
N ARG A 211 8.14 0.04 -1.84
CA ARG A 211 9.59 0.09 -1.78
C ARG A 211 10.08 1.53 -1.64
N GLU A 212 11.25 1.64 -1.02
CA GLU A 212 11.92 2.90 -0.72
C GLU A 212 11.13 3.82 0.22
N GLY A 213 10.12 3.34 0.94
CA GLY A 213 9.43 4.19 1.91
C GLY A 213 8.43 5.14 1.26
N ARG A 214 7.65 4.63 0.32
CA ARG A 214 6.53 5.36 -0.28
C ARG A 214 5.24 4.72 0.19
N ILE A 215 4.23 5.54 0.45
CA ILE A 215 2.89 5.06 0.70
C ILE A 215 1.91 5.68 -0.27
N ALA A 216 0.85 4.96 -0.56
CA ALA A 216 -0.29 5.53 -1.21
C ALA A 216 -1.58 5.16 -0.49
N CYS A 217 -2.50 6.11 -0.41
CA CYS A 217 -3.79 5.93 0.26
C CYS A 217 -4.92 6.34 -0.68
N GLN A 218 -6.05 5.63 -0.60
CA GLN A 218 -7.21 5.89 -1.44
C GLN A 218 -8.50 5.61 -0.67
N ASP A 219 -9.46 6.51 -0.76
CA ASP A 219 -10.82 6.35 -0.23
C ASP A 219 -11.83 6.40 -1.39
N VAL A 220 -12.66 5.37 -1.51
CA VAL A 220 -13.79 5.33 -2.43
C VAL A 220 -15.04 5.02 -1.64
N ASP A 221 -15.73 6.05 -1.18
CA ASP A 221 -17.05 5.94 -0.59
C ASP A 221 -18.03 6.87 -1.33
N PRO A 222 -19.07 6.33 -1.98
CA PRO A 222 -20.09 7.13 -2.67
C PRO A 222 -20.89 8.02 -1.72
N THR A 223 -20.78 7.81 -0.41
CA THR A 223 -21.43 8.65 0.61
C THR A 223 -20.57 9.82 1.07
N HIS A 224 -19.27 9.84 0.74
CA HIS A 224 -18.41 11.00 0.98
C HIS A 224 -18.46 11.98 -0.20
N SER A 225 -18.55 13.26 0.11
CA SER A 225 -18.21 14.35 -0.80
C SER A 225 -16.71 14.36 -1.10
N THR A 226 -16.31 15.04 -2.19
CA THR A 226 -14.88 15.22 -2.53
C THR A 226 -14.09 15.88 -1.40
N ARG A 227 -14.70 16.81 -0.65
CA ARG A 227 -14.06 17.45 0.51
C ARG A 227 -13.83 16.47 1.66
N GLU A 228 -14.82 15.64 1.97
CA GLU A 228 -14.66 14.60 3.01
C GLU A 228 -13.59 13.57 2.62
N GLN A 229 -13.51 13.19 1.33
CA GLN A 229 -12.42 12.33 0.83
C GLN A 229 -11.05 13.01 0.97
N LEU A 230 -10.97 14.31 0.65
CA LEU A 230 -9.74 15.09 0.82
C LEU A 230 -9.33 15.13 2.30
N ASP A 231 -10.26 15.43 3.21
CA ASP A 231 -9.98 15.50 4.65
C ASP A 231 -9.46 14.15 5.19
N LEU A 232 -10.02 13.02 4.73
CA LEU A 232 -9.54 11.68 5.07
C LEU A 232 -8.13 11.39 4.58
N LEU A 233 -7.75 11.91 3.42
CA LEU A 233 -6.41 11.74 2.86
C LEU A 233 -5.40 12.71 3.49
N GLU A 234 -5.82 13.92 3.86
CA GLU A 234 -5.02 14.84 4.68
C GLU A 234 -4.74 14.24 6.07
N GLU A 235 -5.64 13.43 6.63
CA GLU A 235 -5.35 12.66 7.86
C GLU A 235 -4.16 11.71 7.66
N CYS A 236 -4.09 11.03 6.51
CA CYS A 236 -2.98 10.12 6.19
C CYS A 236 -1.62 10.84 6.11
N ILE A 237 -1.60 12.07 5.57
CA ILE A 237 -0.41 12.93 5.59
C ILE A 237 0.08 13.16 7.03
N ARG A 238 -0.85 13.29 7.99
CA ARG A 238 -0.55 13.61 9.39
C ARG A 238 -0.17 12.40 10.24
N TRP A 239 -0.06 11.20 9.66
CA TRP A 239 0.37 10.02 10.42
C TRP A 239 1.78 10.14 10.98
N GLN A 240 2.74 10.62 10.17
CA GLN A 240 4.15 10.79 10.52
C GLN A 240 4.76 12.02 9.83
N PRO A 241 4.26 13.24 10.13
CA PRO A 241 4.61 14.44 9.36
C PRO A 241 6.10 14.77 9.45
N ALA A 242 6.74 14.57 10.60
CA ALA A 242 8.17 14.83 10.79
C ALA A 242 9.09 13.96 9.93
N ALA A 243 8.60 12.79 9.48
CA ALA A 243 9.35 11.85 8.65
C ALA A 243 9.00 11.95 7.16
N LEU A 244 8.13 12.87 6.75
CA LEU A 244 7.79 13.04 5.33
C LEU A 244 8.91 13.76 4.59
N ASP A 245 9.31 13.29 3.41
CA ASP A 245 10.13 14.10 2.50
C ASP A 245 9.23 14.91 1.55
N TYR A 246 8.12 14.30 1.12
CA TYR A 246 7.17 14.85 0.16
C TYR A 246 5.83 14.13 0.24
N ALA A 247 4.72 14.82 -0.01
CA ALA A 247 3.41 14.20 -0.20
C ALA A 247 2.52 15.06 -1.11
N PHE A 248 1.52 14.47 -1.75
CA PHE A 248 0.56 15.17 -2.60
C PHE A 248 -0.76 14.40 -2.72
N ILE A 249 -1.84 15.12 -2.98
CA ILE A 249 -3.16 14.53 -3.27
C ILE A 249 -3.56 14.88 -4.70
N THR A 250 -3.99 13.88 -5.46
CA THR A 250 -4.41 14.04 -6.86
C THR A 250 -5.58 13.11 -7.20
N PHE A 251 -6.22 13.33 -8.34
CA PHE A 251 -7.19 12.38 -8.88
C PHE A 251 -6.52 11.24 -9.65
N GLU A 252 -7.04 10.05 -9.44
CA GLU A 252 -6.70 8.88 -10.22
C GLU A 252 -7.85 8.49 -11.16
N PRO A 253 -7.61 8.40 -12.49
CA PRO A 253 -8.58 7.84 -13.41
C PRO A 253 -8.61 6.30 -13.31
N GLY A 254 -9.78 5.72 -13.05
CA GLY A 254 -10.00 4.27 -13.19
C GLY A 254 -10.20 3.47 -11.90
N GLY A 255 -10.38 4.15 -10.77
CA GLY A 255 -10.97 3.60 -9.54
C GLY A 255 -10.11 2.63 -8.72
N ALA A 256 -10.78 2.03 -7.73
CA ALA A 256 -10.28 1.29 -6.56
C ALA A 256 -9.35 0.08 -6.79
N GLU A 257 -8.90 -0.20 -8.02
CA GLU A 257 -8.38 -1.53 -8.35
C GLU A 257 -6.94 -1.76 -7.95
N ASN A 258 -6.14 -0.70 -7.77
CA ASN A 258 -4.70 -0.81 -7.62
C ASN A 258 -4.12 0.51 -7.14
N VAL A 259 -3.91 0.64 -5.83
CA VAL A 259 -3.21 1.79 -5.26
C VAL A 259 -1.69 1.58 -5.47
N TRP A 260 -1.11 2.14 -6.55
CA TRP A 260 0.33 2.06 -6.84
C TRP A 260 0.94 3.42 -7.18
N TRP A 261 2.05 3.76 -6.54
CA TRP A 261 2.83 4.98 -6.81
C TRP A 261 3.13 5.17 -8.31
N GLY A 262 3.52 4.06 -8.95
CA GLY A 262 3.75 3.93 -10.39
C GLY A 262 2.65 4.52 -11.26
N GLN A 263 1.40 4.18 -10.98
CA GLN A 263 0.27 4.58 -11.82
C GLN A 263 -0.07 6.07 -11.69
N TYR A 264 0.23 6.70 -10.55
CA TYR A 264 -0.09 8.11 -10.27
C TYR A 264 0.77 9.10 -11.03
N VAL A 265 1.97 8.65 -11.35
CA VAL A 265 3.06 9.47 -11.86
C VAL A 265 3.00 9.48 -13.40
N HIS A 266 2.50 8.42 -14.04
CA HIS A 266 2.41 8.34 -15.50
C HIS A 266 1.43 9.31 -16.16
N TYR A 267 0.38 9.76 -15.46
CA TYR A 267 -0.62 10.67 -16.04
C TYR A 267 -0.34 12.15 -15.75
N PHE A 268 0.42 12.44 -14.69
CA PHE A 268 0.54 13.79 -14.15
C PHE A 268 1.97 14.31 -14.07
N LEU A 269 2.99 13.48 -14.32
CA LEU A 269 4.33 14.05 -14.35
C LEU A 269 4.56 14.89 -15.60
N PRO A 270 5.11 16.09 -15.41
CA PRO A 270 5.50 16.94 -16.51
C PRO A 270 6.69 16.33 -17.28
N HIS A 271 6.74 16.68 -18.57
CA HIS A 271 7.96 16.63 -19.38
C HIS A 271 8.65 15.27 -19.56
N GLY A 272 7.88 14.17 -19.56
CA GLY A 272 8.44 12.85 -19.88
C GLY A 272 9.21 12.19 -18.75
N LEU A 273 9.12 12.73 -17.52
CA LEU A 273 9.53 11.98 -16.34
C LEU A 273 8.58 10.78 -16.17
N SER A 274 9.16 9.61 -16.00
CA SER A 274 8.47 8.38 -15.65
C SER A 274 8.57 8.12 -14.15
N GLU A 275 7.74 7.22 -13.61
CA GLU A 275 7.93 6.80 -12.21
C GLU A 275 9.30 6.19 -11.92
N PRO A 276 9.87 5.35 -12.81
CA PRO A 276 11.24 4.92 -12.67
C PRO A 276 12.23 6.08 -12.49
N ASP A 277 12.07 7.19 -13.22
CA ASP A 277 12.95 8.35 -13.09
C ASP A 277 12.85 9.01 -11.72
N LEU A 278 11.64 9.18 -11.17
CA LEU A 278 11.47 9.70 -9.81
C LEU A 278 12.05 8.78 -8.76
N ARG A 279 11.90 7.48 -8.95
CA ARG A 279 12.44 6.46 -8.04
C ARG A 279 13.97 6.56 -7.99
N GLU A 280 14.62 6.62 -9.15
CA GLU A 280 16.08 6.83 -9.23
C GLU A 280 16.53 8.17 -8.67
N ARG A 281 15.66 9.19 -8.71
CA ARG A 281 15.92 10.56 -8.23
C ARG A 281 15.30 10.84 -6.86
N ARG A 282 14.97 9.81 -6.07
CA ARG A 282 14.30 9.96 -4.78
C ARG A 282 14.93 11.01 -3.87
N SER A 283 16.26 11.06 -3.82
CA SER A 283 16.99 12.03 -2.98
C SER A 283 16.65 13.49 -3.31
N LEU A 284 16.25 13.77 -4.55
CA LEU A 284 15.79 15.09 -4.98
C LEU A 284 14.45 15.47 -4.35
N LEU A 285 13.60 14.52 -3.95
CA LEU A 285 12.27 14.78 -3.38
C LEU A 285 12.30 15.49 -2.01
N SER A 286 13.47 15.59 -1.38
CA SER A 286 13.66 16.40 -0.18
C SER A 286 13.74 17.91 -0.45
N SER A 287 13.91 18.28 -1.73
CA SER A 287 14.31 19.61 -2.21
C SER A 287 13.57 20.06 -3.47
N TYR A 288 13.04 19.14 -4.25
CA TYR A 288 12.29 19.37 -5.47
C TYR A 288 11.00 18.57 -5.46
N VAL A 289 9.96 19.12 -6.08
CA VAL A 289 8.68 18.44 -6.28
C VAL A 289 8.53 18.00 -7.73
N PRO A 290 7.94 16.84 -8.01
CA PRO A 290 7.71 16.38 -9.38
C PRO A 290 6.82 17.31 -10.20
N ASP A 291 5.80 17.90 -9.55
CA ASP A 291 4.91 18.88 -10.14
C ASP A 291 4.19 19.70 -9.04
N ALA A 292 3.39 20.68 -9.44
CA ALA A 292 2.47 21.41 -8.58
C ALA A 292 1.11 20.71 -8.49
N PHE A 293 0.66 20.47 -7.26
CA PHE A 293 -0.60 19.87 -6.88
C PHE A 293 -1.39 20.82 -5.98
N GLY A 294 -2.72 20.71 -6.02
CA GLY A 294 -3.60 21.56 -5.20
C GLY A 294 -3.40 21.38 -3.70
N VAL A 295 -2.93 20.20 -3.27
CA VAL A 295 -2.53 19.90 -1.88
C VAL A 295 -1.24 19.08 -1.92
N GLN A 296 -0.20 19.57 -1.24
CA GLN A 296 1.08 18.88 -1.12
C GLN A 296 1.86 19.25 0.15
N VAL A 297 2.76 18.39 0.59
CA VAL A 297 3.69 18.66 1.69
C VAL A 297 5.03 19.10 1.13
N LEU A 298 5.51 20.21 1.65
CA LEU A 298 6.80 20.81 1.36
C LEU A 298 7.70 20.80 2.59
N THR A 299 9.00 20.91 2.36
CA THR A 299 10.03 21.08 3.40
C THR A 299 10.52 22.52 3.36
N ASP A 300 11.29 22.95 4.36
CA ASP A 300 11.95 24.28 4.30
C ASP A 300 12.84 24.44 3.06
N ALA A 301 13.47 23.35 2.60
CA ALA A 301 14.30 23.35 1.39
C ALA A 301 13.48 23.56 0.11
N HIS A 302 12.23 23.10 0.09
CA HIS A 302 11.29 23.40 -1.01
C HIS A 302 10.87 24.87 -0.97
N LEU A 303 10.45 25.36 0.21
CA LEU A 303 9.97 26.74 0.36
C LEU A 303 11.06 27.78 0.04
N ALA A 304 12.32 27.48 0.33
CA ALA A 304 13.45 28.34 -0.05
C ALA A 304 13.64 28.51 -1.57
N ARG A 305 13.01 27.64 -2.38
CA ARG A 305 13.02 27.68 -3.86
C ARG A 305 11.70 28.18 -4.45
N ALA A 306 10.72 28.50 -3.61
CA ALA A 306 9.43 29.01 -4.07
C ALA A 306 9.57 30.43 -4.67
N ASN A 307 8.71 30.75 -5.64
CA ASN A 307 8.68 32.08 -6.24
C ASN A 307 7.61 32.96 -5.57
N ASP A 308 6.32 32.63 -5.75
CA ASP A 308 5.20 33.36 -5.15
C ASP A 308 4.10 32.39 -4.69
N LEU A 309 3.95 32.24 -3.38
CA LEU A 309 2.93 31.38 -2.77
C LEU A 309 1.75 32.17 -2.18
N SER A 310 1.52 33.41 -2.63
CA SER A 310 0.46 34.28 -2.10
C SER A 310 -0.96 33.74 -2.30
N ASP A 311 -1.18 32.89 -3.29
CA ASP A 311 -2.46 32.19 -3.56
C ASP A 311 -2.63 30.87 -2.78
N TRP A 312 -1.66 30.56 -1.90
CA TRP A 312 -1.60 29.31 -1.17
C TRP A 312 -1.77 29.54 0.33
N SER A 313 -2.32 28.54 0.99
CA SER A 313 -2.34 28.41 2.44
C SER A 313 -1.20 27.49 2.85
N ILE A 314 -0.39 27.92 3.81
CA ILE A 314 0.78 27.18 4.30
C ILE A 314 0.58 26.94 5.80
N GLU A 315 0.51 25.67 6.19
CA GLU A 315 0.40 25.23 7.58
C GLU A 315 1.62 24.40 7.95
N GLU A 316 2.36 24.77 8.98
CA GLU A 316 3.42 23.92 9.53
C GLU A 316 2.79 22.74 10.29
N ILE A 317 2.96 21.53 9.78
CA ILE A 317 2.39 20.28 10.34
C ILE A 317 3.39 19.50 11.20
N ALA A 318 4.67 19.82 11.08
CA ALA A 318 5.78 19.39 11.93
C ALA A 318 6.98 20.32 11.67
N PRO A 319 8.01 20.35 12.54
CA PRO A 319 9.19 21.19 12.32
C PRO A 319 9.79 21.03 10.93
N GLY A 320 9.76 22.11 10.14
CA GLY A 320 10.27 22.15 8.78
C GLY A 320 9.47 21.32 7.77
N ARG A 321 8.18 21.10 8.03
CA ARG A 321 7.22 20.38 7.19
C ARG A 321 5.93 21.16 7.09
N HIS A 322 5.56 21.50 5.86
CA HIS A 322 4.49 22.44 5.57
C HIS A 322 3.46 21.80 4.65
N LEU A 323 2.22 21.69 5.12
CA LEU A 323 1.08 21.39 4.26
C LEU A 323 0.74 22.66 3.47
N VAL A 324 0.86 22.58 2.16
CA VAL A 324 0.58 23.67 1.23
C VAL A 324 -0.64 23.30 0.40
N SER A 325 -1.67 24.13 0.51
CA SER A 325 -2.96 23.92 -0.17
C SER A 325 -3.37 25.18 -0.91
N ALA A 326 -3.90 25.02 -2.12
CA ALA A 326 -4.46 26.15 -2.87
C ALA A 326 -5.59 26.80 -2.04
N ARG A 327 -5.71 28.13 -2.05
CA ARG A 327 -6.83 28.80 -1.36
C ARG A 327 -8.17 28.48 -2.00
N GLU A 328 -8.17 28.31 -3.33
CA GLU A 328 -9.31 27.85 -4.10
C GLU A 328 -9.05 26.41 -4.55
N LEU A 329 -9.58 25.44 -3.80
CA LEU A 329 -9.36 24.01 -4.10
C LEU A 329 -10.34 23.46 -5.14
N ASP A 330 -11.54 24.01 -5.27
CA ASP A 330 -12.56 23.46 -6.18
C ASP A 330 -12.07 23.26 -7.63
N PRO A 331 -11.27 24.17 -8.24
CA PRO A 331 -10.71 23.96 -9.57
C PRO A 331 -9.73 22.78 -9.68
N TRP A 332 -9.10 22.40 -8.57
CA TRP A 332 -8.24 21.21 -8.47
C TRP A 332 -9.05 19.95 -8.20
N LEU A 333 -10.19 20.10 -7.52
CA LEU A 333 -11.05 19.02 -7.05
C LEU A 333 -12.15 18.62 -8.04
N VAL A 334 -12.36 19.37 -9.13
CA VAL A 334 -13.49 19.16 -10.06
C VAL A 334 -13.11 19.56 -11.49
N ALA A 335 -12.25 18.80 -12.17
CA ALA A 335 -12.10 19.01 -13.60
C ALA A 335 -13.04 18.08 -14.38
N PRO A 336 -13.98 18.61 -15.18
CA PRO A 336 -14.77 17.79 -16.08
C PRO A 336 -13.85 17.17 -17.15
N SER A 337 -14.01 15.88 -17.44
CA SER A 337 -13.35 15.30 -18.60
C SER A 337 -13.84 16.02 -19.88
N PRO A 338 -12.95 16.47 -20.78
CA PRO A 338 -13.34 17.09 -22.04
C PRO A 338 -13.99 16.11 -23.02
N HIS A 339 -14.06 14.82 -22.69
CA HIS A 339 -14.70 13.80 -23.52
C HIS A 339 -16.16 13.53 -23.09
N PRO A 340 -17.15 13.73 -23.98
CA PRO A 340 -18.57 13.47 -23.70
C PRO A 340 -18.92 12.01 -23.36
N GLN A 341 -18.00 11.08 -23.61
CA GLN A 341 -18.15 9.65 -23.27
C GLN A 341 -17.49 9.30 -21.93
N ALA A 342 -16.84 10.28 -21.30
CA ALA A 342 -16.09 10.16 -20.06
C ALA A 342 -16.70 11.04 -18.95
N GLU A 343 -18.02 11.30 -19.00
CA GLU A 343 -18.77 12.06 -17.98
C GLU A 343 -18.63 11.47 -16.56
N HIS A 344 -18.16 10.23 -16.42
CA HIS A 344 -17.85 9.58 -15.14
C HIS A 344 -16.37 9.68 -14.72
N MET A 345 -15.51 10.25 -15.57
CA MET A 345 -14.10 10.46 -15.29
C MET A 345 -13.89 11.94 -15.00
N MET A 346 -13.36 12.24 -13.81
CA MET A 346 -12.80 13.55 -13.54
C MET A 346 -11.51 13.67 -14.36
N GLY A 347 -11.39 14.76 -15.12
CA GLY A 347 -10.20 15.12 -15.90
C GLY A 347 -9.08 15.68 -15.01
N PRO A 348 -7.90 15.93 -15.58
CA PRO A 348 -6.84 16.66 -14.89
C PRO A 348 -7.25 18.12 -14.66
N PRO A 349 -6.68 18.82 -13.65
CA PRO A 349 -6.90 20.26 -13.46
C PRO A 349 -6.60 21.07 -14.74
N PRO A 350 -7.25 22.24 -14.95
CA PRO A 350 -7.01 23.06 -16.14
C PRO A 350 -5.53 23.38 -16.35
N ALA A 351 -5.04 23.27 -17.59
CA ALA A 351 -3.62 23.47 -17.90
C ALA A 351 -3.10 24.86 -17.49
N GLU A 352 -3.94 25.89 -17.58
CA GLU A 352 -3.59 27.25 -17.14
C GLU A 352 -3.41 27.34 -15.63
N LEU A 353 -4.24 26.63 -14.86
CA LEU A 353 -4.15 26.54 -13.40
C LEU A 353 -2.83 25.86 -13.00
N VAL A 354 -2.52 24.71 -13.60
CA VAL A 354 -1.26 23.99 -13.34
C VAL A 354 -0.05 24.82 -13.80
N GLY A 355 -0.14 25.51 -14.94
CA GLY A 355 0.91 26.39 -15.44
C GLY A 355 1.21 27.55 -14.51
N LYS A 356 0.18 28.20 -13.95
CA LYS A 356 0.35 29.21 -12.91
C LYS A 356 0.98 28.61 -11.65
N ALA A 357 0.46 27.48 -11.17
CA ALA A 357 0.98 26.82 -9.98
C ALA A 357 2.47 26.44 -10.12
N ARG A 358 2.91 25.97 -11.29
CA ARG A 358 4.34 25.75 -11.56
C ARG A 358 5.16 27.05 -11.48
N SER A 359 4.61 28.15 -11.97
CA SER A 359 5.25 29.47 -11.88
C SER A 359 5.31 30.00 -10.44
N ASP A 360 4.29 29.74 -9.63
CA ASP A 360 4.23 30.07 -8.21
C ASP A 360 5.30 29.28 -7.43
N PHE A 361 5.41 27.98 -7.74
CA PHE A 361 6.36 27.07 -7.10
C PHE A 361 7.81 27.29 -7.57
N GLY A 362 8.01 27.82 -8.77
CA GLY A 362 9.32 28.28 -9.24
C GLY A 362 10.37 27.17 -9.33
N ASP A 363 11.53 27.40 -8.73
CA ASP A 363 12.73 26.57 -8.87
C ASP A 363 12.63 25.23 -8.13
N MET A 364 11.56 25.00 -7.37
CA MET A 364 11.33 23.71 -6.71
C MET A 364 10.74 22.66 -7.66
N ILE A 365 10.16 23.04 -8.79
CA ILE A 365 9.65 22.07 -9.78
C ILE A 365 10.84 21.31 -10.38
N LEU A 366 10.78 19.97 -10.37
CA LEU A 366 11.81 19.13 -10.96
C LEU A 366 12.00 19.48 -12.45
N PRO A 367 13.22 19.89 -12.88
CA PRO A 367 13.46 20.18 -14.28
C PRO A 367 13.47 18.89 -15.10
N SER A 368 12.94 18.96 -16.32
CA SER A 368 12.85 17.83 -17.25
C SER A 368 14.22 17.19 -17.55
N GLU A 369 15.29 17.98 -17.51
CA GLU A 369 16.66 17.56 -17.77
C GLU A 369 17.50 17.35 -16.50
N ALA A 370 16.87 17.21 -15.31
CA ALA A 370 17.66 17.05 -14.07
C ALA A 370 18.67 15.90 -14.24
N PRO A 371 19.97 16.13 -13.98
CA PRO A 371 20.99 15.12 -14.20
C PRO A 371 20.65 13.89 -13.36
N SER A 372 20.76 12.69 -13.96
CA SER A 372 20.73 11.44 -13.21
C SER A 372 21.78 11.54 -12.11
N VAL A 373 21.35 11.55 -10.85
CA VAL A 373 22.26 11.50 -9.72
C VAL A 373 22.84 10.10 -9.72
N HIS A 374 24.02 9.93 -10.33
CA HIS A 374 24.79 8.72 -10.14
C HIS A 374 25.16 8.64 -8.66
N PRO A 375 24.77 7.59 -7.93
CA PRO A 375 25.23 7.43 -6.56
C PRO A 375 26.75 7.25 -6.59
N GLY A 376 27.46 8.19 -5.97
CA GLY A 376 28.88 8.07 -5.67
C GLY A 376 29.16 7.07 -4.56
#